data_AF-A0A2V8NW48-F1
#
_entry.id   AF-A0A2V8NW48-F1
#
_cell.length_a   1.000
_cell.length_b   1.000
_cell.length_c   1.000
_cell.angle_alpha   90.00
_cell.angle_beta   90.00
_cell.angle_gamma   90.00
#
_symmetry.space_group_name_H-M   'P 1'
#
loop_
_entity.id
_entity.type
_entity.pdbx_description
1 polymer ?
#
loop_
_entity_poly.entity_id
_entity_poly.type
_entity_poly.pdbx_seq_one_letter_code
_entity_poly.pdbx_strand_id
1 'polypeptide(L)' 'MKMTHYRIFLVNNDKAIAAGLTFRPLSRTIEDTLAWDAARSSDAEWRAGLKPERERELIKSLAHSIDA' A
#
# COMPACT_ATOMS: atom_id res chain seq x y z
N MET A 1 -28.48 7.02 -17.13
CA MET A 1 -27.82 6.32 -16.02
C MET A 1 -26.34 6.18 -16.35
N LYS A 2 -25.47 7.04 -15.82
CA LYS A 2 -24.04 7.04 -16.18
C LYS A 2 -23.36 5.86 -15.44
N MET A 3 -22.95 4.84 -16.19
CA MET A 3 -22.05 3.79 -15.71
C MET A 3 -20.67 4.42 -15.49
N THR A 4 -20.40 4.85 -14.26
CA THR A 4 -19.13 5.45 -13.88
C THR A 4 -18.05 4.38 -13.81
N HIS A 5 -16.89 4.66 -14.43
CA HIS A 5 -15.75 3.80 -14.72
C HIS A 5 -15.04 3.16 -13.50
N TYR A 6 -15.70 2.28 -12.75
CA TYR A 6 -15.05 1.51 -11.66
C TYR A 6 -14.20 0.31 -12.13
N ARG A 7 -14.03 0.12 -13.45
CA ARG A 7 -13.40 -1.08 -14.02
C ARG A 7 -11.88 -1.03 -14.11
N ILE A 8 -11.24 0.08 -13.76
CA ILE A 8 -9.78 0.26 -13.95
C ILE A 8 -8.91 -0.44 -12.89
N PHE A 9 -9.51 -0.92 -11.79
CA PHE A 9 -8.79 -1.60 -10.69
C PHE A 9 -9.16 -3.07 -10.49
N LEU A 10 -9.90 -3.68 -11.44
CA LEU A 10 -10.18 -5.11 -11.38
C LEU A 10 -9.06 -5.92 -12.02
N VAL A 11 -8.62 -6.96 -11.32
CA VAL A 11 -7.61 -7.91 -11.81
C VAL A 11 -8.29 -9.27 -12.00
N ASN A 12 -8.06 -9.93 -13.13
CA ASN A 12 -8.51 -11.29 -13.38
C ASN A 12 -7.34 -12.27 -13.20
N ASN A 13 -7.55 -13.32 -12.42
CA ASN A 13 -6.57 -14.37 -12.15
C ASN A 13 -7.12 -15.79 -12.40
N ASP A 14 -8.20 -15.93 -13.18
CA ASP A 14 -8.93 -17.20 -13.39
C ASP A 14 -8.01 -18.29 -13.94
N LYS A 15 -7.08 -17.93 -14.83
CA LYS A 15 -6.09 -18.87 -15.40
C LYS A 15 -5.21 -19.52 -14.33
N ALA A 16 -4.82 -18.75 -13.31
CA ALA A 16 -3.96 -19.25 -12.24
C ALA A 16 -4.73 -20.19 -11.31
N ILE A 17 -5.99 -19.83 -10.99
CA ILE A 17 -6.89 -20.68 -10.19
C ILE A 17 -7.17 -21.99 -10.94
N ALA A 18 -7.45 -21.93 -12.24
CA ALA A 18 -7.66 -23.11 -13.08
C ALA A 18 -6.43 -24.02 -13.15
N ALA A 19 -5.22 -23.46 -13.03
CA ALA A 19 -3.97 -24.21 -12.93
C ALA A 19 -3.69 -24.77 -11.51
N GLY A 20 -4.61 -24.58 -10.55
CA GLY A 20 -4.50 -25.11 -9.18
C GLY A 20 -3.89 -24.16 -8.16
N LEU A 21 -3.70 -22.87 -8.49
CA LEU A 21 -3.23 -21.89 -7.51
C LEU A 21 -4.26 -21.73 -6.38
N THR A 22 -3.79 -21.85 -5.15
CA THR A 22 -4.57 -21.54 -3.94
C THR A 22 -3.96 -20.33 -3.24
N PHE A 23 -4.78 -19.59 -2.49
CA PHE A 23 -4.34 -18.41 -1.76
C PHE A 23 -4.44 -18.67 -0.25
N ARG A 24 -3.41 -18.23 0.47
CA ARG A 24 -3.48 -18.02 1.92
C ARG A 24 -4.47 -16.91 2.26
N PRO A 25 -5.12 -16.93 3.43
CA PRO A 25 -5.91 -15.80 3.91
C PRO A 25 -5.08 -14.51 3.92
N LEU A 26 -5.69 -13.39 3.53
CA LEU A 26 -5.01 -12.09 3.49
C LEU A 26 -4.44 -11.69 4.86
N SER A 27 -5.17 -11.99 5.94
CA SER A 27 -4.72 -11.72 7.31
C SER A 27 -3.34 -12.30 7.60
N ARG A 28 -3.08 -13.53 7.16
CA ARG A 28 -1.76 -14.13 7.31
C ARG A 28 -0.71 -13.32 6.58
N THR A 29 -0.97 -12.90 5.34
CA THR A 29 0.00 -12.08 4.58
C THR A 29 0.34 -10.80 5.31
N ILE A 30 -0.66 -10.13 5.90
CA ILE A 30 -0.46 -8.93 6.70
C ILE A 30 0.42 -9.23 7.92
N GLU A 31 0.11 -10.29 8.67
CA GLU A 31 0.88 -10.70 9.85
C GLU A 31 2.34 -10.98 9.51
N ASP A 32 2.61 -11.77 8.46
CA ASP A 32 3.98 -12.10 8.04
C ASP A 32 4.74 -10.86 7.56
N THR A 33 4.08 -9.94 6.84
CA THR A 33 4.69 -8.67 6.41
C THR A 33 5.05 -7.80 7.60
N LEU A 34 4.18 -7.68 8.60
CA LEU A 34 4.46 -6.91 9.81
C LEU A 34 5.58 -7.53 10.65
N ALA A 35 5.60 -8.87 10.77
CA ALA A 35 6.67 -9.57 11.47
C ALA A 35 8.03 -9.39 10.76
N TRP A 36 8.05 -9.47 9.44
CA TRP A 36 9.24 -9.16 8.64
C TRP A 36 9.69 -7.71 8.84
N ASP A 37 8.76 -6.76 8.82
CA ASP A 37 9.08 -5.34 8.96
C ASP A 37 9.66 -5.02 10.35
N ALA A 38 9.04 -5.56 11.41
CA ALA A 38 9.51 -5.40 12.79
C ALA A 38 10.89 -6.01 13.05
N ALA A 39 11.30 -7.01 12.27
CA ALA A 39 12.62 -7.64 12.38
C ALA A 39 13.74 -6.84 11.68
N ARG A 40 13.42 -5.77 10.95
CA ARG A 40 14.42 -4.93 10.27
C ARG A 40 15.11 -4.00 11.25
N SER A 41 16.34 -3.60 10.93
CA SER A 41 17.03 -2.54 11.68
C SER A 41 16.23 -1.23 11.61
N SER A 42 16.11 -0.55 12.75
CA SER A 42 15.52 0.80 12.84
C SER A 42 16.24 1.82 11.96
N ASP A 43 17.51 1.57 11.66
CA ASP A 43 18.37 2.48 10.91
C ASP A 43 18.32 2.22 9.39
N ALA A 44 17.54 1.25 8.95
CA ALA A 44 17.39 0.92 7.54
C ALA A 44 16.56 1.98 6.82
N GLU A 45 17.22 2.90 6.11
CA GLU A 45 16.53 3.89 5.28
C GLU A 45 15.72 3.22 4.16
N TRP A 46 14.46 3.63 4.03
CA TRP A 46 13.59 3.21 2.94
C TRP A 46 14.02 3.90 1.64
N ARG A 47 14.29 3.11 0.58
CA ARG A 47 14.63 3.64 -0.75
C ARG A 47 13.44 4.24 -1.49
N ALA A 48 12.23 3.85 -1.10
CA ALA A 48 10.98 4.31 -1.68
C ALA A 48 10.15 4.97 -0.58
N GLY A 49 9.47 6.06 -0.92
CA GLY A 49 8.71 6.88 0.02
C GLY A 49 9.44 8.15 0.44
N LEU A 50 8.79 8.93 1.31
CA LEU A 50 9.35 10.16 1.86
C LEU A 50 10.00 9.87 3.22
N LYS A 51 11.08 10.60 3.53
CA LYS A 51 11.57 10.65 4.91
C LYS A 51 10.49 11.24 5.81
N PRO A 52 10.33 10.78 7.06
CA PRO A 52 9.29 11.29 7.97
C PRO A 52 9.33 12.81 8.17
N GLU A 53 10.50 13.43 8.10
CA GLU A 53 10.68 14.88 8.19
C GLU A 53 10.03 15.57 6.99
N ARG A 54 10.30 15.06 5.78
CA ARG A 54 9.79 15.62 4.54
C ARG A 54 8.28 15.45 4.41
N GLU A 55 7.77 14.30 4.83
CA GLU A 55 6.32 14.08 4.91
C GLU A 55 5.66 15.09 5.84
N ARG A 56 6.20 15.28 7.05
CA ARG A 56 5.69 16.27 8.02
C ARG A 56 5.74 17.70 7.49
N GLU A 57 6.81 18.10 6.80
CA GLU A 57 6.91 19.40 6.14
C GLU A 57 5.81 19.60 5.10
N LEU A 58 5.59 18.60 4.24
CA LEU A 58 4.59 18.67 3.18
C LEU A 58 3.17 18.72 3.74
N ILE A 59 2.87 17.94 4.79
CA ILE A 59 1.57 17.99 5.47
C ILE A 59 1.31 19.38 6.05
N LYS A 60 2.31 20.01 6.69
CA LYS A 60 2.19 21.38 7.20
C LYS A 60 1.97 22.40 6.09
N SER A 61 2.73 22.29 4.99
CA SER A 61 2.58 23.16 3.81
C SER A 61 1.18 23.04 3.21
N LEU A 62 0.68 21.80 3.08
CA LEU A 62 -0.65 21.53 2.57
C LEU A 62 -1.73 22.15 3.47
N ALA A 63 -1.65 21.94 4.79
CA ALA A 63 -2.58 22.54 5.73
C ALA A 63 -2.58 24.08 5.61
N HIS A 64 -1.41 24.71 5.55
CA HIS A 64 -1.30 26.15 5.37
C HIS A 64 -1.93 26.64 4.06
N SER A 65 -1.81 25.87 2.97
CA SER A 65 -2.41 26.22 1.68
C SER A 65 -3.92 25.98 1.58
N ILE A 66 -4.50 25.20 2.50
CA ILE A 66 -5.94 24.96 2.59
C ILE A 66 -6.62 26.04 3.44
N ASP A 67 -5.91 26.57 4.43
CA ASP A 67 -6.41 27.59 5.36
C ASP A 67 -6.27 29.05 4.84
N ALA A 68 -5.62 29.25 3.68
CA ALA A 68 -5.37 30.55 3.04
C ALA A 68 -6.33 30.81 1.86
#